data_AF-A0A522DE96-F1
#
_entry.id   AF-A0A522DE96-F1
#
_cell.length_a   1.000
_cell.length_b   1.000
_cell.length_c   1.000
_cell.angle_alpha   90.00
_cell.angle_beta   90.00
_cell.angle_gamma   90.00
#
_symmetry.space_group_name_H-M   'P 1'
#
loop_
_entity.id
_entity.type
_entity.pdbx_description
1 polymer ?
#
loop_
_entity_poly.entity_id
_entity_poly.type
_entity_poly.pdbx_seq_one_letter_code
_entity_poly.pdbx_strand_id
1 'polypeptide(L)'
;MSREPGNDTSAPAELDTSPRGRGDTSTPARRDVCLWCGVQFPVGTRRDALYCGKRCRQAAWRFARYRVRATVAAVSRRWAYADPPYPGLAERYYGEHEDYAGEVDHRVLLSRLQVYDGWALSTSADALPFVLGLCRELGYQTPLAGPATGPEYRQVHVAAWFRGGRPGPVCEPRQAWEPVVYAGGRRLADPSRDVVDDALVLQARPRTTDPRRVMGAKPAGFAFWMFGLLCAQAGDTLDDLFPGSRGIDRAWGMFVDPSPRARPDTSG
;
A
#
# COMPACT_ATOMS: atom_id res chain seq x y z
N MET A 1 -85.65 -15.06 -19.06
CA MET A 1 -84.78 -14.29 -19.98
C MET A 1 -83.40 -14.30 -19.35
N SER A 2 -82.27 -14.59 -19.96
CA SER A 2 -81.87 -15.16 -21.24
C SER A 2 -80.35 -15.05 -21.23
N ARG A 3 -79.64 -16.18 -21.41
CA ARG A 3 -78.34 -16.33 -22.09
C ARG A 3 -77.08 -15.63 -21.52
N GLU A 4 -76.08 -16.50 -21.27
CA GLU A 4 -74.61 -16.34 -21.38
C GLU A 4 -74.15 -15.64 -22.70
N PRO A 5 -72.84 -15.50 -23.05
CA PRO A 5 -71.57 -15.86 -22.37
C PRO A 5 -70.45 -14.80 -22.46
N GLY A 6 -69.34 -15.12 -21.77
CA GLY A 6 -67.92 -14.90 -22.09
C GLY A 6 -67.45 -13.75 -22.99
N ASN A 7 -66.38 -13.08 -22.54
CA ASN A 7 -65.29 -12.76 -23.46
C ASN A 7 -63.94 -12.86 -22.76
N ASP A 8 -63.20 -13.88 -23.17
CA ASP A 8 -61.77 -14.04 -23.05
C ASP A 8 -61.13 -12.93 -23.90
N THR A 9 -60.25 -12.11 -23.33
CA THR A 9 -59.46 -11.17 -24.14
C THR A 9 -58.01 -11.21 -23.68
N SER A 10 -57.27 -12.03 -24.41
CA SER A 10 -55.81 -12.08 -24.41
C SER A 10 -55.25 -10.69 -24.76
N ALA A 11 -54.53 -10.08 -23.83
CA ALA A 11 -53.71 -8.92 -24.11
C ALA A 11 -52.32 -9.38 -24.60
N PRO A 12 -51.73 -8.74 -25.62
CA PRO A 12 -50.48 -9.17 -26.22
C PRO A 12 -49.27 -8.87 -25.32
N ALA A 13 -48.28 -9.75 -25.41
CA ALA A 13 -46.98 -9.63 -24.77
C ALA A 13 -46.29 -8.30 -25.15
N GLU A 14 -46.14 -7.40 -24.17
CA GLU A 14 -45.28 -6.24 -24.32
C GLU A 14 -43.81 -6.68 -24.35
N LEU A 15 -43.16 -6.29 -25.44
CA LEU A 15 -41.80 -6.60 -25.79
C LEU A 15 -40.81 -6.05 -24.76
N ASP A 16 -40.06 -6.98 -24.16
CA ASP A 16 -38.77 -6.77 -23.52
C ASP A 16 -37.87 -5.93 -24.43
N THR A 17 -37.79 -4.63 -24.10
CA THR A 17 -36.86 -3.68 -24.70
C THR A 17 -35.70 -3.43 -23.75
N SER A 18 -35.02 -4.51 -23.37
CA SER A 18 -33.66 -4.44 -22.86
C SER A 18 -32.76 -3.74 -23.90
N PRO A 19 -32.04 -2.65 -23.55
CA PRO A 19 -31.06 -2.07 -24.44
C PRO A 19 -29.99 -3.12 -24.73
N ARG A 20 -29.87 -3.53 -26.00
CA ARG A 20 -28.74 -4.33 -26.48
C ARG A 20 -27.46 -3.54 -26.24
N GLY A 21 -26.83 -3.76 -25.10
CA GLY A 21 -25.46 -3.33 -24.84
C GLY A 21 -24.59 -3.87 -25.97
N ARG A 22 -24.11 -2.96 -26.83
CA ARG A 22 -23.11 -3.28 -27.84
C ARG A 22 -21.92 -3.85 -27.07
N GLY A 23 -21.68 -5.15 -27.29
CA GLY A 23 -20.56 -5.86 -26.73
C GLY A 23 -19.29 -5.21 -27.23
N ASP A 24 -18.60 -4.50 -26.35
CA ASP A 24 -17.19 -4.21 -26.52
C ASP A 24 -16.42 -5.46 -26.08
N THR A 25 -16.51 -6.52 -26.90
CA THR A 25 -15.71 -7.74 -26.73
C THR A 25 -14.33 -7.50 -27.30
N SER A 26 -13.62 -6.47 -26.83
CA SER A 26 -12.18 -6.44 -26.94
C SER A 26 -11.67 -7.61 -26.10
N THR A 27 -11.29 -8.71 -26.75
CA THR A 27 -10.67 -9.85 -26.06
C THR A 27 -9.46 -9.29 -25.32
N PRO A 28 -9.39 -9.38 -23.98
CA PRO A 28 -8.28 -8.79 -23.24
C PRO A 28 -6.98 -9.41 -23.76
N ALA A 29 -6.01 -8.56 -24.09
CA ALA A 29 -4.73 -8.99 -24.63
C ALA A 29 -4.17 -10.13 -23.75
N ARG A 30 -3.78 -11.23 -24.40
CA ARG A 30 -3.24 -12.41 -23.72
C ARG A 30 -2.05 -11.96 -22.87
N ARG A 31 -2.12 -12.21 -21.57
CA ARG A 31 -0.95 -12.07 -20.69
C ARG A 31 -0.13 -13.33 -20.84
N ASP A 32 1.14 -13.17 -21.20
CA ASP A 32 2.07 -14.30 -21.28
C ASP A 32 2.81 -14.52 -19.94
N VAL A 33 2.61 -13.64 -18.94
CA VAL A 33 3.25 -13.71 -17.63
C VAL A 33 2.26 -13.66 -16.47
N CYS A 34 2.61 -14.36 -15.39
CA CYS A 34 1.89 -14.35 -14.12
C CYS A 34 1.91 -12.97 -13.48
N LEU A 35 0.73 -12.42 -13.13
CA LEU A 35 0.64 -11.13 -12.48
C LEU A 35 1.35 -11.10 -11.12
N TRP A 36 1.48 -12.23 -10.42
CA TRP A 36 2.14 -12.28 -9.11
C TRP A 36 3.67 -12.36 -9.21
N CYS A 37 4.19 -13.43 -9.81
CA CYS A 37 5.62 -13.71 -9.83
C CYS A 37 6.36 -13.22 -11.08
N GLY A 38 5.66 -12.74 -12.11
CA GLY A 38 6.26 -12.28 -13.36
C GLY A 38 6.81 -13.38 -14.27
N VAL A 39 6.75 -14.66 -13.85
CA VAL A 39 7.21 -15.79 -14.65
C VAL A 39 6.24 -16.05 -15.82
N GLN A 40 6.78 -16.44 -16.97
CA GLN A 40 6.01 -16.86 -18.13
C GLN A 40 5.04 -18.00 -17.79
N PHE A 41 3.85 -17.98 -18.39
CA PHE A 41 2.88 -19.05 -18.19
C PHE A 41 3.37 -20.38 -18.78
N PRO A 42 3.19 -21.51 -18.07
CA PRO A 42 3.41 -22.83 -18.65
C PRO A 42 2.58 -23.03 -19.92
N VAL A 43 3.11 -23.83 -20.85
CA VAL A 43 2.39 -24.25 -22.06
C VAL A 43 1.07 -24.90 -21.68
N GLY A 44 -0.02 -24.56 -22.39
CA GLY A 44 -1.36 -25.07 -22.10
C GLY A 44 -2.11 -24.33 -20.99
N THR A 45 -1.51 -23.29 -20.38
CA THR A 45 -2.25 -22.42 -19.45
C THR A 45 -3.38 -21.70 -20.19
N ARG A 46 -4.56 -21.63 -19.56
CA ARG A 46 -5.74 -20.94 -20.11
C ARG A 46 -5.41 -19.49 -20.49
N ARG A 47 -6.00 -19.00 -21.59
CA ARG A 47 -5.73 -17.64 -22.13
C ARG A 47 -6.11 -16.51 -21.17
N ASP A 48 -7.09 -16.76 -20.31
CA ASP A 48 -7.60 -15.81 -19.31
C ASP A 48 -6.86 -15.91 -17.96
N ALA A 49 -5.84 -16.77 -17.85
CA ALA A 49 -5.13 -16.95 -16.60
C ALA A 49 -4.40 -15.67 -16.18
N LEU A 50 -4.62 -15.26 -14.93
CA LEU A 50 -3.92 -14.14 -14.31
C LEU A 50 -2.71 -14.58 -13.48
N TYR A 51 -2.68 -15.85 -13.06
CA TYR A 51 -1.67 -16.40 -12.15
C TYR A 51 -1.24 -17.79 -12.58
N CYS A 52 0.05 -18.10 -12.52
CA CYS A 52 0.60 -19.39 -12.98
C CYS A 52 0.15 -20.60 -12.15
N GLY A 53 -0.54 -20.37 -11.03
CA GLY A 53 -1.10 -21.44 -10.22
C GLY A 53 -1.73 -20.95 -8.93
N LYS A 54 -2.26 -21.90 -8.15
CA LYS A 54 -2.98 -21.65 -6.88
C LYS A 54 -2.14 -20.85 -5.88
N ARG A 55 -0.83 -21.14 -5.75
CA ARG A 55 0.07 -20.44 -4.82
C ARG A 55 0.15 -18.95 -5.12
N CYS A 56 0.43 -18.58 -6.38
CA CYS A 56 0.49 -17.19 -6.84
C CYS A 56 -0.85 -16.46 -6.71
N ARG A 57 -1.96 -17.12 -7.05
CA ARG A 57 -3.31 -16.56 -6.87
C ARG A 57 -3.60 -16.23 -5.40
N GLN A 58 -3.32 -17.17 -4.49
CA GLN A 58 -3.54 -16.95 -3.07
C GLN A 58 -2.62 -15.86 -2.50
N ALA A 59 -1.36 -15.79 -2.96
CA ALA A 59 -0.43 -14.76 -2.55
C ALA A 59 -0.91 -13.36 -2.98
N ALA A 60 -1.35 -13.23 -4.24
CA ALA A 60 -1.94 -12.00 -4.75
C ALA A 60 -3.20 -11.59 -3.97
N TRP A 61 -4.08 -12.54 -3.67
CA TRP A 61 -5.27 -12.26 -2.85
C TRP A 61 -4.90 -11.79 -1.44
N ARG A 62 -3.95 -12.45 -0.77
CA ARG A 62 -3.49 -12.06 0.58
C ARG A 62 -2.89 -10.65 0.57
N PHE A 63 -2.14 -10.32 -0.48
CA PHE A 63 -1.57 -8.98 -0.67
C PHE A 63 -2.67 -7.94 -0.90
N ALA A 64 -3.65 -8.24 -1.75
CA ALA A 64 -4.77 -7.37 -2.09
C ALA A 64 -5.80 -7.19 -0.97
N ARG A 65 -5.83 -8.09 0.04
CA ARG A 65 -6.84 -8.09 1.10
C ARG A 65 -6.95 -6.75 1.85
N TYR A 66 -5.83 -6.04 1.98
CA TYR A 66 -5.75 -4.75 2.67
C TYR A 66 -5.96 -3.55 1.75
N ARG A 67 -6.25 -3.77 0.45
CA ARG A 67 -6.35 -2.71 -0.54
C ARG A 67 -7.43 -1.71 -0.16
N VAL A 68 -7.02 -0.48 0.08
CA VAL A 68 -7.88 0.70 0.05
C VAL A 68 -7.74 1.33 -1.33
N ARG A 69 -8.83 1.89 -1.85
CA ARG A 69 -8.80 2.60 -3.13
C ARG A 69 -8.64 4.08 -2.87
N ALA A 70 -7.72 4.72 -3.59
CA ALA A 70 -7.52 6.14 -3.49
C ALA A 70 -8.69 6.93 -4.08
N THR A 71 -9.02 8.07 -3.47
CA THR A 71 -9.79 9.12 -4.15
C THR A 71 -8.91 9.80 -5.20
N VAL A 72 -9.52 10.42 -6.21
CA VAL A 72 -8.76 11.13 -7.26
C VAL A 72 -8.29 12.48 -6.73
N ALA A 73 -7.02 12.79 -6.95
CA ALA A 73 -6.40 14.04 -6.56
C ALA A 73 -6.90 15.19 -7.43
N ALA A 74 -7.34 16.28 -6.79
CA ALA A 74 -7.60 17.53 -7.49
C ALA A 74 -6.30 18.19 -7.98
N VAL A 75 -5.21 18.03 -7.22
CA VAL A 75 -3.86 18.51 -7.53
C VAL A 75 -2.87 17.42 -7.19
N SER A 76 -2.04 17.04 -8.17
CA SER A 76 -0.98 16.04 -8.01
C SER A 76 0.07 16.49 -7.00
N ARG A 77 0.49 15.57 -6.13
CA ARG A 77 1.56 15.74 -5.14
C ARG A 77 2.65 14.69 -5.31
N ARG A 78 3.84 14.99 -4.84
CA ARG A 78 4.99 14.07 -4.80
C ARG A 78 5.24 13.59 -3.38
N TRP A 79 5.13 12.28 -3.19
CA TRP A 79 5.40 11.59 -1.93
C TRP A 79 6.71 10.82 -1.99
N ALA A 80 7.34 10.61 -0.84
CA ALA A 80 8.47 9.69 -0.70
C ALA A 80 8.26 8.70 0.45
N TYR A 81 8.76 7.48 0.26
CA TYR A 81 8.91 6.51 1.33
C TYR A 81 10.36 6.03 1.41
N ALA A 82 10.87 5.92 2.63
CA ALA A 82 12.20 5.40 2.90
C ALA A 82 12.16 4.29 3.97
N ASP A 83 12.84 3.17 3.67
CA ASP A 83 13.08 2.06 4.61
C ASP A 83 14.57 1.70 4.56
N PRO A 84 15.45 2.64 4.97
CA PRO A 84 16.89 2.41 4.92
C PRO A 84 17.28 1.29 5.88
N PRO A 85 18.46 0.66 5.69
CA PRO A 85 19.14 0.06 6.82
C PRO A 85 19.18 1.06 7.97
N TYR A 86 18.59 0.69 9.12
CA TYR A 86 18.47 1.62 10.24
C TYR A 86 19.86 2.00 10.77
N PRO A 87 20.02 3.20 11.38
CA PRO A 87 21.30 3.69 11.85
C PRO A 87 22.10 2.66 12.66
N GLY A 88 23.32 2.38 12.23
CA GLY A 88 24.25 1.43 12.86
C GLY A 88 23.94 -0.05 12.59
N LEU A 89 22.96 -0.35 11.73
CA LEU A 89 22.56 -1.73 11.41
C LEU A 89 22.92 -2.15 9.99
N ALA A 90 23.46 -1.25 9.14
CA ALA A 90 23.72 -1.55 7.73
C ALA A 90 24.73 -2.68 7.56
N GLU A 91 25.91 -2.56 8.18
CA GLU A 91 26.96 -3.59 8.12
C GLU A 91 26.48 -4.92 8.70
N ARG A 92 25.77 -4.88 9.84
CA ARG A 92 25.29 -6.09 10.52
C ARG A 92 24.34 -6.94 9.67
N TYR A 93 23.46 -6.31 8.89
CA TYR A 93 22.45 -7.03 8.11
C TYR A 93 22.80 -7.19 6.64
N TYR A 94 23.65 -6.33 6.11
CA TYR A 94 23.92 -6.24 4.68
C TYR A 94 25.41 -6.25 4.34
N GLY A 95 26.34 -6.33 5.30
CA GLY A 95 27.78 -6.26 5.03
C GLY A 95 28.32 -7.36 4.10
N GLU A 96 27.62 -8.49 3.99
CA GLU A 96 27.93 -9.58 3.06
C GLU A 96 27.14 -9.51 1.73
N HIS A 97 26.25 -8.52 1.57
CA HIS A 97 25.44 -8.35 0.37
C HIS A 97 26.23 -7.64 -0.72
N GLU A 98 26.10 -8.08 -1.97
CA GLU A 98 26.82 -7.50 -3.12
C GLU A 98 26.55 -6.00 -3.31
N ASP A 99 25.31 -5.58 -3.04
CA ASP A 99 24.88 -4.17 -3.10
C ASP A 99 25.23 -3.33 -1.85
N TYR A 100 26.05 -3.85 -0.92
CA TYR A 100 26.43 -3.09 0.27
C TYR A 100 27.30 -1.88 -0.08
N ALA A 101 26.77 -0.69 0.15
CA ALA A 101 27.43 0.58 -0.16
C ALA A 101 27.87 1.36 1.09
N GLY A 102 27.96 0.70 2.25
CA GLY A 102 28.25 1.33 3.53
C GLY A 102 27.02 1.77 4.31
N GLU A 103 27.25 2.52 5.40
CA GLU A 103 26.20 3.08 6.24
C GLU A 103 25.45 4.20 5.51
N VAL A 104 24.12 4.25 5.66
CA VAL A 104 23.31 5.32 5.08
C VAL A 104 23.49 6.60 5.88
N ASP A 105 23.89 7.69 5.21
CA ASP A 105 23.86 9.03 5.80
C ASP A 105 22.41 9.51 5.95
N HIS A 106 21.88 9.37 7.16
CA HIS A 106 20.51 9.73 7.49
C HIS A 106 20.26 11.24 7.47
N ARG A 107 21.28 12.08 7.66
CA ARG A 107 21.12 13.54 7.53
C ARG A 107 20.90 13.90 6.07
N VAL A 108 21.70 13.33 5.16
CA VAL A 108 21.56 13.55 3.72
C VAL A 108 20.22 12.99 3.23
N LEU A 109 19.82 11.80 3.70
CA LEU A 109 18.51 11.23 3.39
C LEU A 109 17.35 12.15 3.82
N LEU A 110 17.32 12.60 5.08
CA LEU A 110 16.28 13.50 5.58
C LEU A 110 16.29 14.86 4.87
N SER A 111 17.46 15.35 4.46
CA SER A 111 17.59 16.58 3.65
C SER A 111 16.98 16.38 2.27
N ARG A 112 17.22 15.23 1.63
CA ARG A 112 16.60 14.86 0.35
C ARG A 112 15.09 14.75 0.46
N LEU A 113 14.57 14.28 1.59
CA LEU A 113 13.11 14.13 1.80
C LEU A 113 12.37 15.48 1.89
N GLN A 114 13.06 16.59 2.20
CA GLN A 114 12.44 17.93 2.31
C GLN A 114 11.87 18.47 0.99
N VAL A 115 12.26 17.90 -0.16
CA VAL A 115 11.77 18.37 -1.47
C VAL A 115 10.40 17.80 -1.85
N TYR A 116 9.90 16.83 -1.09
CA TYR A 116 8.62 16.19 -1.31
C TYR A 116 7.50 16.94 -0.57
N ASP A 117 6.27 16.84 -1.08
CA ASP A 117 5.09 17.40 -0.40
C ASP A 117 4.78 16.68 0.92
N GLY A 118 5.31 15.47 1.07
CA GLY A 118 5.26 14.68 2.29
C GLY A 118 6.06 13.40 2.15
N TRP A 119 6.48 12.84 3.27
CA TRP A 119 7.30 11.64 3.29
C TRP A 119 7.07 10.81 4.54
N ALA A 120 7.42 9.52 4.44
CA ALA A 120 7.45 8.60 5.56
C ALA A 120 8.79 7.82 5.58
N LEU A 121 9.34 7.61 6.76
CA LEU A 121 10.60 6.93 7.02
C LEU A 121 10.43 5.88 8.11
N SER A 122 10.68 4.62 7.79
CA SER A 122 10.75 3.54 8.78
C SER A 122 12.08 3.57 9.51
N THR A 123 12.06 3.35 10.83
CA THR A 123 13.26 3.20 11.65
C THR A 123 13.05 2.20 12.80
N SER A 124 14.06 1.95 13.63
CA SER A 124 13.92 1.17 14.87
C SER A 124 13.61 2.08 16.07
N ALA A 125 13.03 1.50 17.13
CA ALA A 125 12.87 2.22 18.40
C ALA A 125 14.21 2.74 18.95
N ASP A 126 15.28 1.96 18.82
CA ASP A 126 16.62 2.34 19.27
C ASP A 126 17.19 3.54 18.49
N ALA A 127 16.94 3.59 17.17
CA ALA A 127 17.41 4.67 16.31
C ALA A 127 16.48 5.89 16.29
N LEU A 128 15.28 5.78 16.85
CA LEU A 128 14.29 6.86 16.83
C LEU A 128 14.81 8.17 17.46
N PRO A 129 15.47 8.18 18.63
CA PRO A 129 16.02 9.42 19.21
C PRO A 129 17.01 10.12 18.27
N PHE A 130 17.88 9.34 17.60
CA PHE A 130 18.85 9.87 16.64
C PHE A 130 18.16 10.50 15.42
N VAL A 131 17.18 9.79 14.83
CA VAL A 131 16.41 10.29 13.67
C VAL A 131 15.63 11.56 14.02
N LEU A 132 14.99 11.62 15.19
CA LEU A 132 14.28 12.82 15.66
C LEU A 132 15.23 13.99 15.95
N GLY A 133 16.44 13.71 16.46
CA GLY A 133 17.50 14.69 16.63
C GLY A 133 17.90 15.34 15.30
N LEU A 134 18.13 14.54 14.27
CA LEU A 134 18.42 15.04 12.92
C LEU A 134 17.25 15.85 12.34
N CYS A 135 16.00 15.40 12.55
CA CYS A 135 14.83 16.17 12.13
C CYS A 135 14.83 17.57 12.76
N ARG A 136 15.09 17.67 14.07
CA ARG A 136 15.15 18.97 14.77
C ARG A 136 16.24 19.87 14.21
N GLU A 137 17.43 19.34 13.96
CA GLU A 137 18.54 20.11 13.39
C GLU A 137 18.27 20.59 11.96
N LEU A 138 17.49 19.83 11.19
CA LEU A 138 17.03 20.22 9.86
C LEU A 138 15.82 21.18 9.89
N GLY A 139 15.41 21.63 11.09
CA GLY A 139 14.36 22.63 11.27
C GLY A 139 12.93 22.06 11.28
N TYR A 140 12.77 20.75 11.41
CA TYR A 140 11.46 20.17 11.68
C TYR A 140 11.04 20.41 13.13
N GLN A 141 9.75 20.66 13.31
CA GLN A 141 9.11 20.79 14.61
C GLN A 141 8.56 19.43 15.04
N THR A 142 8.76 19.06 16.30
CA THR A 142 8.09 17.89 16.88
C THR A 142 6.90 18.37 17.72
N PRO A 143 5.77 17.63 17.76
CA PRO A 143 4.61 17.99 18.57
C PRO A 143 4.96 18.16 20.07
N LEU A 144 6.01 17.47 20.53
CA LEU A 144 6.53 17.54 21.90
C LEU A 144 7.22 18.88 22.23
N ALA A 145 7.59 19.69 21.23
CA ALA A 145 8.34 20.93 21.43
C ALA A 145 7.48 22.17 21.70
N GLY A 146 6.16 22.03 21.86
CA GLY A 146 5.22 23.12 22.10
C GLY A 146 4.30 23.41 20.90
N PRO A 147 3.41 24.41 21.00
CA PRO A 147 2.47 24.73 19.93
C PRO A 147 3.22 25.02 18.62
N ALA A 148 2.72 24.47 17.51
CA ALA A 148 3.31 24.62 16.19
C ALA A 148 3.46 26.11 15.84
N THR A 149 4.69 26.60 15.93
CA THR A 149 5.05 27.98 15.61
C THR A 149 5.80 27.94 14.28
N GLY A 150 5.12 27.51 13.23
CA GLY A 150 5.73 27.28 11.94
C GLY A 150 4.71 26.80 10.90
N PRO A 151 5.13 26.71 9.64
CA PRO A 151 4.28 26.13 8.61
C PRO A 151 3.97 24.67 8.94
N GLU A 152 2.70 24.28 8.84
CA GLU A 152 2.20 22.92 9.10
C GLU A 152 3.01 21.80 8.41
N TYR A 153 3.61 22.09 7.26
CA TYR A 153 4.43 21.14 6.50
C TYR A 153 5.80 20.83 7.13
N ARG A 154 6.19 21.51 8.21
CA ARG A 154 7.44 21.24 8.96
C ARG A 154 7.22 20.48 10.26
N GLN A 155 6.01 20.01 10.54
CA GLN A 155 5.77 19.16 11.69
C GLN A 155 6.10 17.69 11.36
N VAL A 156 6.90 17.06 12.21
CA VAL A 156 7.23 15.64 12.15
C VAL A 156 6.38 14.88 13.17
N HIS A 157 5.74 13.82 12.71
CA HIS A 157 4.91 12.92 13.50
C HIS A 157 5.58 11.54 13.58
N VAL A 158 5.20 10.79 14.62
CA VAL A 158 5.67 9.41 14.81
C VAL A 158 4.47 8.49 14.90
N ALA A 159 4.31 7.66 13.89
CA ALA A 159 3.35 6.58 13.86
C ALA A 159 3.99 5.27 14.33
N ALA A 160 3.19 4.31 14.79
CA ALA A 160 3.65 3.04 15.33
C ALA A 160 3.06 1.85 14.57
N TRP A 161 3.92 1.03 13.96
CA TRP A 161 3.51 -0.25 13.40
C TRP A 161 3.84 -1.40 14.36
N PHE A 162 2.81 -1.98 14.99
CA PHE A 162 2.88 -3.17 15.81
C PHE A 162 2.96 -4.43 14.93
N ARG A 163 4.18 -4.73 14.49
CA ARG A 163 4.51 -5.87 13.62
C ARG A 163 4.51 -7.24 14.30
N GLY A 164 4.39 -7.28 15.63
CA GLY A 164 4.57 -8.48 16.43
C GLY A 164 6.05 -8.75 16.75
N GLY A 165 6.29 -9.39 17.90
CA GLY A 165 7.63 -9.75 18.34
C GLY A 165 8.21 -10.88 17.49
N ARG A 166 9.49 -10.79 17.14
CA ARG A 166 10.20 -11.92 16.52
C ARG A 166 10.44 -12.99 17.60
N PRO A 167 10.12 -14.27 17.34
CA PRO A 167 10.44 -15.36 18.26
C PRO A 167 11.96 -15.44 18.47
N GLY A 168 12.39 -15.62 19.71
CA GLY A 168 13.80 -15.75 20.06
C GLY A 168 14.01 -15.92 21.57
N PRO A 169 15.16 -16.47 22.00
CA PRO A 169 15.52 -16.59 23.40
C PRO A 169 15.87 -15.19 23.94
N VAL A 170 14.94 -14.58 24.66
CA VAL A 170 15.17 -13.31 25.36
C VAL A 170 14.53 -13.40 26.74
N CYS A 171 15.26 -12.92 27.74
CA CYS A 171 14.78 -12.80 29.13
C CYS A 171 14.07 -11.46 29.40
N GLU A 172 13.87 -10.65 28.36
CA GLU A 172 13.32 -9.29 28.42
C GLU A 172 12.07 -9.14 27.53
N PRO A 173 11.25 -8.09 27.73
CA PRO A 173 10.15 -7.76 26.84
C PRO A 173 10.61 -7.62 25.38
N ARG A 174 9.92 -8.30 24.46
CA ARG A 174 10.26 -8.28 23.03
C ARG A 174 9.80 -6.99 22.38
N GLN A 175 10.68 -6.36 21.59
CA GLN A 175 10.29 -5.27 20.70
C GLN A 175 9.38 -5.80 19.57
N ALA A 176 8.10 -5.49 19.71
CA ALA A 176 7.02 -5.93 18.82
C ALA A 176 6.52 -4.85 17.86
N TRP A 177 7.17 -3.69 17.83
CA TRP A 177 6.76 -2.54 17.04
C TRP A 177 7.94 -1.81 16.38
N GLU A 178 7.64 -1.09 15.30
CA GLU A 178 8.57 -0.24 14.56
C GLU A 178 7.97 1.17 14.42
N PRO A 179 8.74 2.23 14.71
CA PRO A 179 8.33 3.60 14.42
C PRO A 179 8.35 3.90 12.92
N VAL A 180 7.38 4.70 12.49
CA VAL A 180 7.35 5.35 11.18
C VAL A 180 7.28 6.85 11.40
N VAL A 181 8.37 7.53 11.09
CA VAL A 181 8.46 8.99 11.16
C VAL A 181 7.89 9.56 9.86
N TYR A 182 7.00 10.55 9.93
CA TYR A 182 6.42 11.15 8.74
C TYR A 182 6.21 12.65 8.90
N ALA A 183 6.22 13.37 7.78
CA ALA A 183 5.99 14.82 7.75
C ALA A 183 5.29 15.24 6.46
N GLY A 184 4.62 16.40 6.51
CA GLY A 184 3.81 16.91 5.40
C GLY A 184 2.54 16.08 5.22
N GLY A 185 2.18 15.81 3.96
CA GLY A 185 0.95 15.11 3.62
C GLY A 185 -0.20 16.05 3.28
N ARG A 186 -1.26 15.49 2.73
CA ARG A 186 -2.47 16.26 2.39
C ARG A 186 -3.36 16.41 3.63
N ARG A 187 -3.98 17.58 3.80
CA ARG A 187 -5.03 17.73 4.82
C ARG A 187 -6.25 16.87 4.47
N LEU A 188 -6.80 16.24 5.50
CA LEU A 188 -8.08 15.55 5.41
C LEU A 188 -9.19 16.53 5.04
N ALA A 189 -10.06 16.14 4.11
CA ALA A 189 -11.18 16.96 3.66
C ALA A 189 -12.33 16.93 4.68
N ASP A 190 -12.60 15.76 5.27
CA ASP A 190 -13.56 15.60 6.37
C ASP A 190 -12.90 14.85 7.54
N PRO A 191 -12.48 15.56 8.60
CA PRO A 191 -11.86 14.96 9.79
C PRO A 191 -12.75 13.98 10.55
N SER A 192 -14.06 13.93 10.27
CA SER A 192 -14.99 12.99 10.93
C SER A 192 -15.12 11.65 10.19
N ARG A 193 -14.68 11.59 8.94
CA ARG A 193 -14.85 10.42 8.05
C ARG A 193 -13.54 9.86 7.50
N ASP A 194 -12.51 10.70 7.38
CA ASP A 194 -11.25 10.34 6.74
C ASP A 194 -10.12 10.07 7.75
N VAL A 195 -10.47 9.74 9.01
CA VAL A 195 -9.48 9.51 10.08
C VAL A 195 -8.64 8.27 9.79
N VAL A 196 -7.31 8.44 9.84
CA VAL A 196 -6.35 7.34 9.82
C VAL A 196 -5.63 7.33 11.16
N ASP A 197 -5.73 6.21 11.88
CA ASP A 197 -4.98 6.02 13.12
C ASP A 197 -3.47 5.97 12.81
N ASP A 198 -2.67 6.69 13.60
CA ASP A 198 -1.22 6.63 13.55
C ASP A 198 -0.63 5.35 14.19
N ALA A 199 -1.50 4.41 14.57
CA ALA A 199 -1.16 3.10 15.10
C ALA A 199 -1.69 1.98 14.20
N LEU A 200 -0.79 1.19 13.61
CA LEU A 200 -1.13 0.00 12.84
C LEU A 200 -0.83 -1.27 13.62
N VAL A 201 -1.84 -2.07 13.91
CA VAL A 201 -1.66 -3.44 14.42
C VAL A 201 -1.74 -4.43 13.28
N LEU A 202 -0.58 -4.90 12.80
CA LEU A 202 -0.51 -5.83 11.68
C LEU A 202 0.72 -6.73 11.81
N GLN A 203 0.49 -8.00 12.16
CA GLN A 203 1.56 -8.97 12.29
C GLN A 203 2.34 -9.15 10.98
N ALA A 204 3.65 -8.94 11.01
CA ALA A 204 4.53 -9.22 9.89
C ALA A 204 4.61 -10.73 9.65
N ARG A 205 4.39 -11.16 8.40
CA ARG A 205 4.54 -12.56 7.98
C ARG A 205 5.46 -12.64 6.77
N PRO A 206 6.42 -13.60 6.73
CA PRO A 206 7.28 -13.78 5.58
C PRO A 206 6.48 -14.00 4.29
N ARG A 207 6.78 -13.23 3.23
CA ARG A 207 6.16 -13.39 1.91
C ARG A 207 6.84 -14.51 1.10
N THR A 208 6.75 -15.76 1.57
CA THR A 208 7.48 -16.91 0.99
C THR A 208 7.10 -17.27 -0.46
N THR A 209 6.03 -16.67 -0.98
CA THR A 209 5.55 -16.87 -2.35
C THR A 209 5.92 -15.71 -3.27
N ASP A 210 6.54 -14.65 -2.74
CA ASP A 210 7.04 -13.52 -3.51
C ASP A 210 8.47 -13.83 -4.00
N PRO A 211 8.72 -13.90 -5.32
CA PRO A 211 10.06 -14.19 -5.83
C PRO A 211 11.09 -13.10 -5.53
N ARG A 212 10.64 -11.87 -5.20
CA ARG A 212 11.51 -10.75 -4.81
C ARG A 212 11.58 -10.57 -3.30
N ARG A 213 11.24 -11.60 -2.51
CA ARG A 213 11.24 -11.49 -1.05
C ARG A 213 12.64 -11.12 -0.53
N VAL A 214 12.73 -9.98 0.14
CA VAL A 214 13.88 -9.59 0.96
C VAL A 214 13.54 -9.68 2.45
N MET A 215 14.58 -9.79 3.29
CA MET A 215 14.40 -9.66 4.74
C MET A 215 13.86 -8.25 5.04
N GLY A 216 12.94 -8.12 6.02
CA GLY A 216 12.36 -6.83 6.39
C GLY A 216 11.24 -6.32 5.48
N ALA A 217 10.92 -6.99 4.38
CA ALA A 217 9.89 -6.56 3.44
C ALA A 217 8.53 -6.28 4.13
N LYS A 218 8.06 -5.03 4.05
CA LYS A 218 6.81 -4.58 4.66
C LYS A 218 5.58 -5.25 4.02
N PRO A 219 4.54 -5.61 4.79
CA PRO A 219 3.31 -6.18 4.23
C PRO A 219 2.50 -5.11 3.47
N ALA A 220 1.63 -5.53 2.55
CA ALA A 220 0.80 -4.59 1.79
C ALA A 220 -0.10 -3.71 2.68
N GLY A 221 -0.62 -4.27 3.79
CA GLY A 221 -1.41 -3.50 4.74
C GLY A 221 -0.65 -2.35 5.40
N PHE A 222 0.67 -2.51 5.60
CA PHE A 222 1.53 -1.41 6.04
C PHE A 222 1.61 -0.31 4.97
N ALA A 223 1.78 -0.68 3.70
CA ALA A 223 1.86 0.29 2.61
C ALA A 223 0.56 1.10 2.48
N PHE A 224 -0.61 0.44 2.48
CA PHE A 224 -1.90 1.13 2.38
C PHE A 224 -2.17 2.04 3.59
N TRP A 225 -1.78 1.61 4.79
CA TRP A 225 -1.86 2.44 5.99
C TRP A 225 -0.94 3.67 5.88
N MET A 226 0.30 3.50 5.44
CA MET A 226 1.24 4.60 5.22
C MET A 226 0.74 5.60 4.16
N PHE A 227 0.11 5.12 3.08
CA PHE A 227 -0.54 6.00 2.09
C PHE A 227 -1.67 6.82 2.75
N GLY A 228 -2.39 6.21 3.70
CA GLY A 228 -3.38 6.89 4.53
C GLY A 228 -2.78 7.99 5.40
N LEU A 229 -1.64 7.74 6.06
CA LEU A 229 -0.95 8.76 6.88
C LEU A 229 -0.59 10.01 6.06
N LEU A 230 -0.15 9.82 4.81
CA LEU A 230 0.17 10.92 3.89
C LEU A 230 -1.07 11.52 3.21
N CYS A 231 -2.24 10.90 3.40
CA CYS A 231 -3.49 11.24 2.71
C CYS A 231 -3.30 11.25 1.19
N ALA A 232 -2.57 10.25 0.69
CA ALA A 232 -2.23 10.10 -0.71
C ALA A 232 -3.49 9.80 -1.55
N GLN A 233 -3.47 10.23 -2.80
CA GLN A 233 -4.60 10.14 -3.73
C GLN A 233 -4.14 9.63 -5.10
N ALA A 234 -5.08 9.10 -5.90
CA ALA A 234 -4.80 8.73 -7.28
C ALA A 234 -4.50 9.99 -8.10
N GLY A 235 -3.39 9.98 -8.85
CA GLY A 235 -2.88 11.16 -9.54
C GLY A 235 -1.67 11.79 -8.85
N ASP A 236 -1.37 11.39 -7.61
CA ASP A 236 -0.09 11.67 -6.97
C ASP A 236 1.01 10.73 -7.51
N THR A 237 2.27 11.02 -7.19
CA THR A 237 3.42 10.12 -7.42
C THR A 237 4.06 9.73 -6.10
N LEU A 238 4.62 8.52 -6.03
CA LEU A 238 5.35 8.02 -4.87
C LEU A 238 6.73 7.51 -5.29
N ASP A 239 7.78 8.06 -4.67
CA ASP A 239 9.15 7.58 -4.82
C ASP A 239 9.51 6.64 -3.65
N ASP A 240 9.67 5.34 -3.92
CA ASP A 240 10.23 4.36 -2.98
C ASP A 240 11.76 4.39 -3.05
N LEU A 241 12.39 5.03 -2.07
CA LEU A 241 13.84 5.26 -2.07
C LEU A 241 14.65 4.01 -1.74
N PHE A 242 14.02 2.97 -1.18
CA PHE A 242 14.65 1.71 -0.78
C PHE A 242 13.80 0.52 -1.25
N PRO A 243 13.70 0.29 -2.57
CA PRO A 243 12.65 -0.54 -3.14
C PRO A 243 12.71 -2.00 -2.70
N GLY A 244 13.91 -2.56 -2.50
CA GLY A 244 14.11 -3.96 -2.12
C GLY A 244 13.20 -4.92 -2.90
N SER A 245 12.23 -5.52 -2.22
CA SER A 245 11.22 -6.40 -2.84
C SER A 245 10.24 -5.77 -3.82
N ARG A 246 10.23 -4.44 -3.94
CA ARG A 246 9.25 -3.62 -4.67
C ARG A 246 7.81 -3.81 -4.17
N GLY A 247 7.67 -4.10 -2.89
CA GLY A 247 6.37 -4.30 -2.25
C GLY A 247 5.55 -3.02 -2.16
N ILE A 248 6.21 -1.88 -1.90
CA ILE A 248 5.54 -0.57 -1.84
C ILE A 248 5.10 -0.14 -3.24
N ASP A 249 5.99 -0.20 -4.24
CA ASP A 249 5.64 0.02 -5.67
C ASP A 249 4.39 -0.76 -6.09
N ARG A 250 4.36 -2.05 -5.74
CA ARG A 250 3.24 -2.94 -6.07
C ARG A 250 1.95 -2.49 -5.39
N ALA A 251 2.02 -2.13 -4.11
CA ALA A 251 0.87 -1.63 -3.37
C ALA A 251 0.39 -0.27 -3.93
N TRP A 252 1.32 0.62 -4.30
CA TRP A 252 1.02 1.91 -4.92
C TRP A 252 0.26 1.75 -6.23
N GLY A 253 0.74 0.87 -7.11
CA GLY A 253 0.03 0.56 -8.35
C GLY A 253 -1.41 0.09 -8.12
N MET A 254 -1.65 -0.72 -7.09
CA MET A 254 -3.01 -1.15 -6.73
C MET A 254 -3.85 -0.05 -6.08
N PHE A 255 -3.21 0.87 -5.37
CA PHE A 255 -3.84 1.99 -4.68
C PHE A 255 -4.42 3.00 -5.68
N VAL A 256 -3.64 3.35 -6.71
CA VAL A 256 -4.01 4.35 -7.73
C VAL A 256 -4.77 3.78 -8.92
N ASP A 257 -4.80 2.45 -9.08
CA ASP A 257 -5.51 1.79 -10.19
C ASP A 257 -7.03 2.08 -10.15
N PRO A 258 -7.59 2.70 -11.21
CA PRO A 258 -9.00 3.05 -11.29
C PRO A 258 -9.93 1.85 -11.56
N SER A 259 -9.38 0.65 -11.82
CA SER A 259 -10.16 -0.54 -12.12
C SER A 259 -11.08 -0.92 -10.93
N PRO A 260 -12.37 -1.25 -11.17
CA PRO A 260 -13.27 -1.73 -10.13
C PRO A 260 -12.67 -2.92 -9.37
N ARG A 261 -12.96 -3.06 -8.07
CA ARG A 261 -12.70 -4.33 -7.38
C ARG A 261 -13.42 -5.42 -8.17
N ALA A 262 -12.69 -6.41 -8.68
CA ALA A 262 -13.32 -7.62 -9.18
C ALA A 262 -14.20 -8.14 -8.04
N ARG A 263 -15.52 -8.22 -8.28
CA ARG A 263 -16.42 -8.86 -7.32
C ARG A 263 -15.86 -10.28 -7.08
N PRO A 264 -15.75 -10.75 -5.83
CA PRO A 264 -15.47 -12.16 -5.63
C PRO A 264 -16.55 -12.92 -6.40
N ASP A 265 -16.14 -13.81 -7.32
CA ASP A 265 -17.06 -14.73 -7.97
C ASP A 265 -17.81 -15.49 -6.89
N THR A 266 -19.04 -15.08 -6.62
CA THR A 266 -20.02 -15.87 -5.88
C THR A 266 -20.58 -16.89 -6.85
N SER A 267 -19.75 -17.87 -7.19
CA SER A 267 -20.12 -19.02 -8.01
C SER A 267 -19.98 -20.25 -7.13
N GLY A 268 -21.14 -20.68 -6.59
CA GLY A 268 -21.50 -22.03 -6.11
C GLY A 268 -20.47 -22.86 -5.39
#